data_AF-D3D1L7-F1
#
_entry.id   AF-D3D1L7-F1
#
_cell.length_a   1.000
_cell.length_b   1.000
_cell.length_c   1.000
_cell.angle_alpha   90.00
_cell.angle_beta   90.00
_cell.angle_gamma   90.00
#
_symmetry.space_group_name_H-M   'P 1'
#
loop_
_entity.id
_entity.type
_entity.pdbx_description
1 polymer ?
#
loop_
_entity_poly.entity_id
_entity_poly.type
_entity_poly.pdbx_seq_one_letter_code
_entity_poly.pdbx_strand_id
1 'polypeptide(L)' 'MDVSPGRVSQIENGDLDANEVATLSRYARALGVRLRIIFDYGNDLRQIA' A
#
# COMPACT_ATOMS: atom_id res chain seq x y z
N MET A 1 -18.19 -3.99 4.94
CA MET A 1 -17.14 -3.32 4.15
C MET A 1 -17.19 -3.95 2.76
N ASP A 2 -17.33 -3.14 1.71
CA ASP A 2 -17.49 -3.59 0.31
C ASP A 2 -16.14 -4.03 -0.29
N VAL A 3 -15.43 -4.90 0.43
CA VAL A 3 -14.11 -5.40 0.05
C VAL A 3 -14.08 -6.87 0.42
N SER A 4 -13.81 -7.75 -0.54
CA SER A 4 -13.78 -9.19 -0.30
C SER A 4 -12.62 -9.55 0.64
N PRO A 5 -12.75 -10.60 1.48
CA PRO A 5 -11.66 -11.06 2.35
C PRO A 5 -10.37 -11.39 1.57
N GLY A 6 -10.51 -11.91 0.34
CA GLY A 6 -9.37 -12.14 -0.54
C GLY A 6 -8.66 -10.83 -0.94
N ARG A 7 -9.43 -9.76 -1.17
CA ARG A 7 -8.89 -8.45 -1.50
C ARG A 7 -8.17 -7.80 -0.31
N VAL A 8 -8.66 -8.03 0.91
CA VAL A 8 -7.97 -7.60 2.15
C VAL A 8 -6.62 -8.31 2.29
N SER A 9 -6.58 -9.63 2.12
CA SER A 9 -5.34 -10.41 2.22
C SER A 9 -4.28 -9.98 1.19
N GLN A 10 -4.67 -9.67 -0.05
CA GLN A 10 -3.76 -9.14 -1.05
C GLN A 10 -3.12 -7.81 -0.62
N ILE A 11 -3.92 -6.90 -0.07
CA ILE A 11 -3.43 -5.60 0.44
C ILE A 11 -2.44 -5.81 1.59
N GLU A 12 -2.78 -6.68 2.54
CA GLU A 12 -1.94 -6.99 3.71
C GLU A 12 -0.60 -7.65 3.33
N ASN A 13 -0.58 -8.42 2.23
CA ASN A 13 0.62 -9.10 1.74
C ASN A 13 1.38 -8.29 0.66
N GLY A 14 0.97 -7.04 0.38
CA GLY A 14 1.65 -6.17 -0.60
C GLY A 14 1.38 -6.54 -2.07
N ASP A 15 0.42 -7.42 -2.33
CA ASP A 15 -0.06 -7.80 -3.67
C ASP A 15 -1.09 -6.77 -4.17
N LEU A 16 -0.64 -5.52 -4.22
CA LEU A 16 -1.41 -4.39 -4.71
C LEU A 16 -1.20 -4.26 -6.21
N ASP A 17 -2.09 -4.86 -7.01
CA ASP A 17 -2.17 -4.61 -8.46
C ASP A 17 -2.79 -3.23 -8.78
N ALA A 18 -2.42 -2.20 -8.00
CA ALA A 18 -2.78 -0.82 -8.25
C ALA A 18 -1.64 -0.19 -9.03
N ASN A 19 -1.80 -0.09 -10.35
CA ASN A 19 -0.84 0.54 -11.28
C ASN A 19 -0.23 1.86 -10.76
N GLU A 20 -0.97 2.61 -9.95
CA GLU A 20 -0.54 3.85 -9.32
C GLU A 20 0.49 3.65 -8.19
N VAL A 21 0.31 2.66 -7.31
CA VAL A 21 1.29 2.31 -6.26
C VAL A 21 2.59 1.80 -6.87
N ALA A 22 2.48 0.97 -7.92
CA ALA A 22 3.64 0.50 -8.67
C ALA A 22 4.40 1.66 -9.34
N THR A 23 3.67 2.66 -9.84
CA THR A 23 4.26 3.86 -10.45
C THR A 23 4.96 4.74 -9.42
N LEU A 24 4.33 5.00 -8.27
CA LEU A 24 4.95 5.73 -7.16
C LEU A 24 6.19 5.01 -6.61
N SER A 25 6.15 3.68 -6.57
CA SER A 25 7.29 2.84 -6.15
C SER A 25 8.47 2.96 -7.11
N ARG A 26 8.22 2.91 -8.43
CA ARG A 26 9.26 3.12 -9.46
C ARG A 26 9.87 4.51 -9.36
N TYR A 27 9.04 5.53 -9.11
CA TYR A 27 9.49 6.90 -8.96
C TYR A 27 10.35 7.10 -7.71
N ALA A 28 9.94 6.55 -6.56
CA ALA A 28 10.72 6.61 -5.34
C ALA A 28 12.10 5.95 -5.50
N ARG A 29 12.17 4.79 -6.18
CA ARG A 29 13.44 4.12 -6.51
C ARG A 29 14.33 4.99 -7.39
N ALA A 30 13.77 5.65 -8.41
CA ALA A 30 14.53 6.52 -9.30
C ALA A 30 15.16 7.72 -8.57
N LEU A 31 14.53 8.18 -7.49
CA LEU A 31 15.02 9.28 -6.65
C LEU A 31 15.90 8.83 -5.48
N GLY A 32 16.07 7.52 -5.27
CA GLY A 32 16.79 6.98 -4.10
C GLY A 32 16.11 7.24 -2.76
N VAL A 33 14.80 7.50 -2.77
CA VAL A 33 14.00 7.77 -1.57
C VAL A 33 13.11 6.58 -1.21
N ARG A 34 12.54 6.58 0.00
CA ARG A 34 11.63 5.52 0.47
C ARG A 34 10.17 5.97 0.35
N LEU A 35 9.35 5.15 -0.33
CA LEU A 35 7.90 5.27 -0.31
C LEU A 35 7.36 4.66 0.99
N ARG A 36 6.37 5.31 1.61
CA ARG A 36 5.65 4.79 2.77
C ARG A 36 4.16 5.02 2.56
N ILE A 37 3.37 3.96 2.55
CA ILE A 37 1.91 4.01 2.44
C ILE A 37 1.34 3.88 3.85
N ILE A 38 0.51 4.83 4.27
CA ILE A 38 -0.10 4.84 5.60
C ILE A 38 -1.61 4.77 5.40
N PHE A 39 -2.22 3.73 5.94
CA PHE A 39 -3.66 3.61 6.04
C PHE A 39 -4.05 3.89 7.48
N ASP A 40 -4.64 5.05 7.71
CA ASP A 40 -5.08 5.48 9.03
C ASP A 40 -6.55 5.08 9.22
N TYR A 41 -6.83 4.29 10.24
CA TYR A 41 -8.18 3.88 10.60
C TYR A 41 -8.34 3.88 12.13
N GLY A 42 -9.18 4.81 12.63
CA GLY A 42 -9.40 4.97 14.06
C GLY A 42 -8.28 5.77 14.74
N ASN A 43 -7.80 5.29 15.89
CA ASN A 43 -6.67 5.89 16.64
C ASN A 43 -5.36 5.10 16.49
N ASP A 44 -5.33 4.08 15.61
CA ASP A 44 -4.17 3.21 15.42
C ASP A 44 -3.54 3.42 14.04
N LEU A 45 -2.34 4.03 14.02
CA LEU A 45 -1.53 4.12 12.83
C LEU A 45 -0.89 2.77 12.52
N ARG A 46 -1.32 2.13 11.41
CA ARG A 46 -0.62 0.97 10.86
C ARG A 46 0.09 1.33 9.57
N GLN A 47 1.39 1.03 9.53
CA GLN A 47 2.18 1.12 8.31
C GLN A 47 1.89 -0.13 7.46
N ILE A 48 1.49 0.08 6.21
CA ILE A 48 1.40 -0.98 5.21
C ILE A 48 2.55 -0.76 4.23
N ALA A 49 3.24 -1.85 3.91
CA ALA A 49 4.48 -1.88 3.15
C ALA A 49 4.42 -1.08 1.83
#